data_AF-A0A6N7P864-F1
#
_entry.id   AF-A0A6N7P864-F1
#
_cell.length_a   1.000
_cell.length_b   1.000
_cell.length_c   1.000
_cell.angle_alpha   90.00
_cell.angle_beta   90.00
_cell.angle_gamma   90.00
#
_symmetry.space_group_name_H-M   'P 1'
#
loop_
_entity.id
_entity.type
_entity.pdbx_description
1 polymer ?
#
loop_
_entity_poly.entity_id
_entity_poly.type
_entity_poly.pdbx_seq_one_letter_code
_entity_poly.pdbx_strand_id
1 'polypeptide(L)'
;MFYPGYVPVKDIRRLPDRTGTAFHQWSFNFPWFVVNTRKKSAKVKKEFIKVTEQSSRHRHLEQMSVKEILTGINEEDAGVPKAVQEAIPAIEAFVLAAADKMLSGGRLFYMGAGTSGRLGILDASECPPTYGVPFDLVIGLIAGGDSAIRRAVENAEDDETQGWRDLQQFSISEKDVVIGIAASGTTPYVIGALRKCRENGILTGSISCNPGSPVSDTADFPMEVVVGPEFVTGSTRMKSGTAQKLVLNMISTSLMIQLGRVEDNKMVNMQLTNDKLVDRGVKMLMERAQISDYEKAKQLLVEHGSVKKALLAIGS
;
A
#
# COMPACT_ATOMS: atom_id res chain seq x y z
N MET A 1 50.00 -11.30 -11.40
CA MET A 1 49.68 -10.44 -12.56
C MET A 1 48.89 -9.26 -12.01
N PHE A 2 49.36 -8.04 -12.28
CA PHE A 2 48.91 -6.76 -11.74
C PHE A 2 47.48 -6.39 -12.17
N TYR A 3 46.70 -5.77 -11.28
CA TYR A 3 46.22 -4.37 -11.40
C TYR A 3 45.66 -3.86 -10.05
N PRO A 4 46.05 -2.65 -9.58
CA PRO A 4 45.62 -2.04 -8.31
C PRO A 4 44.67 -0.83 -8.52
N GLY A 5 44.00 -0.36 -7.44
CA GLY A 5 43.55 1.03 -7.35
C GLY A 5 42.26 1.29 -6.54
N TYR A 6 42.37 1.51 -5.23
CA TYR A 6 41.39 2.28 -4.45
C TYR A 6 42.16 3.24 -3.54
N VAL A 7 41.89 4.55 -3.66
CA VAL A 7 42.54 5.61 -2.89
C VAL A 7 41.49 6.28 -1.99
N PRO A 8 41.65 6.30 -0.66
CA PRO A 8 40.85 7.16 0.20
C PRO A 8 41.54 8.52 0.37
N VAL A 9 40.80 9.60 0.13
CA VAL A 9 41.26 10.98 0.36
C VAL A 9 41.28 11.28 1.86
N LYS A 10 42.47 11.60 2.38
CA LYS A 10 42.71 12.33 3.63
C LYS A 10 43.40 13.66 3.28
N ASP A 11 42.85 14.78 3.78
CA ASP A 11 43.59 15.96 4.27
C ASP A 11 42.57 16.93 4.89
N ILE A 12 42.55 17.16 6.20
CA ILE A 12 43.46 17.99 7.00
C ILE A 12 43.59 19.44 6.47
N ARG A 13 42.92 20.37 7.17
CA ARG A 13 43.51 21.69 7.47
C ARG A 13 43.30 22.03 8.93
N ARG A 14 44.41 22.40 9.56
CA ARG A 14 44.58 22.77 10.97
C ARG A 14 44.82 24.28 11.06
N LEU A 15 44.24 24.87 12.12
CA LEU A 15 44.75 25.97 12.99
C LEU A 15 44.50 27.45 12.60
N PRO A 16 44.49 28.40 13.58
CA PRO A 16 45.04 28.28 14.94
C PRO A 16 44.19 28.74 16.15
N ASP A 17 44.65 28.22 17.28
CA ASP A 17 44.56 28.67 18.68
C ASP A 17 44.77 30.19 18.86
N ARG A 18 43.92 30.81 19.70
CA ARG A 18 44.31 31.93 20.56
C ARG A 18 43.83 31.73 22.00
N THR A 19 44.83 31.44 22.83
CA THR A 19 44.99 31.78 24.26
C THR A 19 44.17 32.98 24.79
N GLY A 20 43.66 32.85 26.02
CA GLY A 20 43.00 33.94 26.73
C GLY A 20 42.42 33.51 28.09
N THR A 21 43.28 33.42 29.09
CA THR A 21 42.98 33.26 30.53
C THR A 21 42.01 34.31 31.08
N ALA A 22 41.02 33.88 31.86
CA ALA A 22 40.49 34.68 32.97
C ALA A 22 39.86 33.76 34.03
N PHE A 23 40.61 33.56 35.11
CA PHE A 23 40.09 33.12 36.41
C PHE A 23 39.12 34.20 36.92
N HIS A 24 37.88 33.83 37.22
CA HIS A 24 37.09 34.48 38.27
C HIS A 24 36.31 33.40 39.03
N GLN A 25 36.74 33.24 40.28
CA GLN A 25 36.07 32.54 41.36
C GLN A 25 34.67 33.16 41.58
N TRP A 26 33.67 32.38 41.99
CA TRP A 26 32.89 32.63 43.21
C TRP A 26 31.69 31.66 43.35
N SER A 27 31.69 30.99 44.50
CA SER A 27 30.57 30.56 45.35
C SER A 27 29.50 29.58 44.84
N PHE A 28 29.47 28.45 45.55
CA PHE A 28 28.38 27.50 45.70
C PHE A 28 27.03 28.16 46.01
N ASN A 29 25.97 27.69 45.35
CA ASN A 29 24.62 27.64 45.92
C ASN A 29 23.85 26.50 45.25
N PHE A 30 23.62 25.42 46.00
CA PHE A 30 22.63 24.40 45.69
C PHE A 30 21.26 24.89 46.17
N PRO A 31 20.23 24.84 45.31
CA PRO A 31 18.94 24.39 45.83
C PRO A 31 18.20 23.42 44.89
N TRP A 32 17.81 22.29 45.46
CA TRP A 32 16.59 21.50 45.20
C TRP A 32 16.45 20.74 43.87
N PHE A 33 16.50 19.41 44.00
CA PHE A 33 15.82 18.46 43.11
C PHE A 33 14.32 18.80 43.04
N VAL A 34 13.87 19.37 41.92
CA VAL A 34 12.45 19.37 41.56
C VAL A 34 12.17 18.04 40.87
N VAL A 35 11.58 17.10 41.61
CA VAL A 35 10.96 15.91 41.02
C VAL A 35 9.82 16.38 40.14
N ASN A 36 10.06 16.40 38.83
CA ASN A 36 9.04 16.75 37.85
C ASN A 36 8.07 15.56 37.72
N THR A 37 7.08 15.48 38.63
CA THR A 37 5.94 14.59 38.46
C THR A 37 5.10 15.11 37.30
N ARG A 38 5.43 14.71 36.07
CA ARG A 38 4.54 14.86 34.92
C ARG A 38 3.24 14.13 35.25
N LYS A 39 2.21 14.87 35.67
CA LYS A 39 0.83 14.40 35.66
C LYS A 39 0.56 13.88 34.25
N LYS A 40 0.32 12.58 34.10
CA LYS A 40 -0.26 12.00 32.88
C LYS A 40 -1.58 12.73 32.65
N SER A 41 -1.63 13.67 31.70
CA SER A 41 -2.91 14.22 31.29
C SER A 41 -3.70 13.05 30.70
N ALA A 42 -4.85 12.73 31.28
CA ALA A 42 -5.77 11.79 30.67
C ALA A 42 -6.09 12.31 29.27
N LYS A 43 -5.67 11.59 28.22
CA LYS A 43 -6.12 11.87 26.86
C LYS A 43 -7.63 11.75 26.90
N VAL A 44 -8.35 12.85 26.73
CA VAL A 44 -9.77 12.84 26.43
C VAL A 44 -9.90 12.00 25.15
N LYS A 45 -10.51 10.81 25.25
CA LYS A 45 -10.81 9.98 24.09
C LYS A 45 -11.76 10.79 23.21
N LYS A 46 -11.23 11.38 22.15
CA LYS A 46 -12.04 12.02 21.12
C LYS A 46 -12.96 10.94 20.56
N GLU A 47 -14.26 11.19 20.57
CA GLU A 47 -15.24 10.24 20.07
C GLU A 47 -14.94 9.94 18.59
N PHE A 48 -14.84 8.65 18.24
CA PHE A 48 -14.55 8.22 16.88
C PHE A 48 -15.80 8.43 16.02
N ILE A 49 -15.69 9.28 15.00
CA ILE A 49 -16.81 9.63 14.13
C ILE A 49 -16.75 8.78 12.85
N LYS A 50 -17.80 7.99 12.67
CA LYS A 50 -18.07 7.18 11.49
C LYS A 50 -18.68 8.01 10.37
N VAL A 51 -17.83 8.76 9.66
CA VAL A 51 -18.22 9.67 8.56
C VAL A 51 -18.91 8.91 7.43
N THR A 52 -18.43 7.71 7.09
CA THR A 52 -19.00 6.89 6.02
C THR A 52 -20.44 6.41 6.27
N GLU A 53 -20.84 6.32 7.54
CA GLU A 53 -22.17 5.89 7.99
C GLU A 53 -23.11 7.07 8.31
N GLN A 54 -22.64 8.31 8.17
CA GLN A 54 -23.51 9.49 8.29
C GLN A 54 -24.55 9.54 7.17
N SER A 55 -25.63 10.28 7.40
CA SER A 55 -26.69 10.46 6.41
C SER A 55 -26.15 11.02 5.09
N SER A 56 -26.62 10.45 3.99
CA SER A 56 -26.37 10.96 2.65
C SER A 56 -26.77 12.44 2.52
N ARG A 57 -26.07 13.16 1.65
CA ARG A 57 -26.42 14.53 1.23
C ARG A 57 -27.67 14.55 0.35
N HIS A 58 -28.04 13.40 -0.20
CA HIS A 58 -29.21 13.19 -1.04
C HIS A 58 -30.35 12.60 -0.21
N ARG A 59 -31.60 12.98 -0.51
CA ARG A 59 -32.79 12.43 0.17
C ARG A 59 -33.83 11.96 -0.82
N HIS A 60 -34.75 11.11 -0.35
CA HIS A 60 -35.89 10.61 -1.14
C HIS A 60 -35.41 9.93 -2.43
N LEU A 61 -34.35 9.11 -2.32
CA LEU A 61 -33.70 8.45 -3.47
C LEU A 61 -34.68 7.60 -4.28
N GLU A 62 -35.68 7.04 -3.61
CA GLU A 62 -36.76 6.23 -4.21
C GLU A 62 -37.74 7.04 -5.07
N GLN A 63 -37.74 8.38 -4.93
CA GLN A 63 -38.57 9.29 -5.71
C GLN A 63 -37.82 9.97 -6.86
N MET A 64 -36.49 9.83 -6.90
CA MET A 64 -35.66 10.38 -7.97
C MET A 64 -35.89 9.64 -9.28
N SER A 65 -35.87 10.36 -10.39
CA SER A 65 -35.73 9.75 -11.71
C SER A 65 -34.40 9.02 -11.83
N VAL A 66 -34.33 8.03 -12.72
CA VAL A 66 -33.08 7.30 -13.00
C VAL A 66 -31.93 8.25 -13.36
N LYS A 67 -32.22 9.33 -14.09
CA LYS A 67 -31.20 10.33 -14.45
C LYS A 67 -30.65 11.05 -13.22
N GLU A 68 -31.51 11.46 -12.29
CA GLU A 68 -31.11 12.13 -11.05
C GLU A 68 -30.26 11.20 -10.17
N ILE A 69 -30.66 9.92 -10.05
CA ILE A 69 -29.87 8.91 -9.32
C ILE A 69 -28.47 8.79 -9.91
N LEU A 70 -28.36 8.57 -11.23
CA LEU A 70 -27.05 8.41 -11.89
C LEU A 70 -26.18 9.67 -11.80
N THR A 71 -26.80 10.85 -11.91
CA THR A 71 -26.10 12.14 -11.79
C THR A 71 -25.57 12.34 -10.37
N GLY A 72 -26.40 12.11 -9.35
CA GLY A 72 -26.01 12.24 -7.95
C GLY A 72 -24.93 11.25 -7.52
N ILE A 73 -24.96 10.01 -8.03
CA ILE A 73 -23.86 9.05 -7.83
C ILE A 73 -22.55 9.58 -8.43
N ASN A 74 -22.59 10.09 -9.66
CA ASN A 74 -21.40 10.61 -10.33
C ASN A 74 -20.81 11.85 -9.63
N GLU A 75 -21.67 12.74 -9.13
CA GLU A 75 -21.26 13.91 -8.34
C GLU A 75 -20.51 13.50 -7.06
N GLU A 76 -20.99 12.45 -6.37
CA GLU A 76 -20.30 11.88 -5.22
C GLU A 76 -18.95 11.25 -5.62
N ASP A 77 -18.91 10.47 -6.71
CA ASP A 77 -17.69 9.83 -7.21
C ASP A 77 -16.59 10.85 -7.59
N ALA A 78 -16.97 12.02 -8.11
CA ALA A 78 -16.03 13.08 -8.49
C ALA A 78 -15.17 13.60 -7.32
N GLY A 79 -15.62 13.42 -6.07
CA GLY A 79 -14.86 13.78 -4.87
C GLY A 79 -13.76 12.79 -4.51
N VAL A 80 -13.83 11.54 -4.99
CA VAL A 80 -12.93 10.46 -4.59
C VAL A 80 -11.47 10.70 -4.97
N PRO A 81 -11.12 11.11 -6.22
CA PRO A 81 -9.73 11.35 -6.59
C PRO A 81 -9.06 12.45 -5.74
N LYS A 82 -9.83 13.46 -5.32
CA LYS A 82 -9.31 14.52 -4.44
C LYS A 82 -8.97 13.98 -3.05
N ALA A 83 -9.85 13.16 -2.46
CA ALA A 83 -9.56 12.53 -1.17
C ALA A 83 -8.32 11.62 -1.25
N VAL A 84 -8.13 10.89 -2.36
CA VAL A 84 -6.93 10.09 -2.60
C VAL A 84 -5.69 10.98 -2.74
N GLN A 85 -5.80 12.11 -3.45
CA GLN A 85 -4.70 13.08 -3.58
C GLN A 85 -4.21 13.58 -2.21
N GLU A 86 -5.13 13.86 -1.29
CA GLU A 86 -4.81 14.30 0.07
C GLU A 86 -4.08 13.22 0.89
N ALA A 87 -4.30 11.93 0.58
CA ALA A 87 -3.67 10.80 1.24
C ALA A 87 -2.28 10.42 0.66
N ILE A 88 -1.86 11.02 -0.46
CA ILE A 88 -0.59 10.68 -1.15
C ILE A 88 0.63 10.66 -0.21
N PRO A 89 0.84 11.64 0.69
CA PRO A 89 2.01 11.62 1.58
C PRO A 89 2.06 10.38 2.49
N ALA A 90 0.91 9.90 2.95
CA ALA A 90 0.84 8.68 3.76
C ALA A 90 1.09 7.42 2.93
N ILE A 91 0.56 7.39 1.70
CA ILE A 91 0.78 6.30 0.74
C ILE A 91 2.27 6.21 0.36
N GLU A 92 2.91 7.35 0.08
CA GLU A 92 4.35 7.43 -0.22
C GLU A 92 5.19 6.87 0.93
N ALA A 93 4.93 7.30 2.16
CA ALA A 93 5.64 6.83 3.34
C ALA A 93 5.54 5.30 3.51
N PHE A 94 4.35 4.73 3.29
CA PHE A 94 4.15 3.29 3.30
C PHE A 94 4.92 2.60 2.16
N VAL A 95 4.79 3.09 0.92
CA VAL A 95 5.40 2.48 -0.26
C VAL A 95 6.93 2.41 -0.14
N LEU A 96 7.57 3.46 0.37
CA LEU A 96 9.02 3.47 0.58
C LEU A 96 9.45 2.34 1.55
N ALA A 97 8.77 2.22 2.69
CA ALA A 97 9.11 1.19 3.68
C ALA A 97 8.77 -0.23 3.21
N ALA A 98 7.68 -0.39 2.46
CA ALA A 98 7.28 -1.67 1.89
C ALA A 98 8.21 -2.11 0.74
N ALA A 99 8.73 -1.18 -0.07
CA ALA A 99 9.67 -1.47 -1.14
C ALA A 99 10.95 -2.11 -0.58
N ASP A 100 11.51 -1.58 0.51
CA ASP A 100 12.71 -2.12 1.16
C ASP A 100 12.51 -3.58 1.64
N LYS A 101 11.33 -3.87 2.20
CA LYS A 101 10.96 -5.22 2.64
C LYS A 101 10.84 -6.18 1.45
N MET A 102 10.18 -5.77 0.38
CA MET A 102 10.01 -6.60 -0.82
C MET A 102 11.32 -6.82 -1.58
N LEU A 103 12.20 -5.81 -1.67
CA LEU A 103 13.56 -5.94 -2.23
C LEU A 103 14.40 -6.96 -1.44
N SER A 104 14.12 -7.12 -0.15
CA SER A 104 14.76 -8.11 0.73
C SER A 104 14.11 -9.50 0.69
N GLY A 105 13.19 -9.72 -0.25
CA GLY A 105 12.49 -10.99 -0.48
C GLY A 105 11.20 -11.17 0.32
N GLY A 106 10.64 -10.09 0.88
CA GLY A 106 9.33 -10.09 1.52
C GLY A 106 8.16 -10.09 0.54
N ARG A 107 6.97 -10.46 1.02
CA ARG A 107 5.70 -10.42 0.27
C ARG A 107 4.80 -9.30 0.78
N LEU A 108 3.83 -8.92 -0.04
CA LEU A 108 2.76 -7.98 0.33
C LEU A 108 1.46 -8.74 0.55
N PHE A 109 0.85 -8.54 1.71
CA PHE A 109 -0.47 -9.07 2.04
C PHE A 109 -1.49 -7.94 2.14
N TYR A 110 -2.59 -8.08 1.43
CA TYR A 110 -3.82 -7.31 1.66
C TYR A 110 -4.77 -8.15 2.49
N MET A 111 -5.46 -7.55 3.45
CA MET A 111 -6.51 -8.24 4.18
C MET A 111 -7.70 -7.34 4.50
N GLY A 112 -8.90 -7.88 4.37
CA GLY A 112 -10.13 -7.17 4.69
C GLY A 112 -11.34 -8.09 4.74
N ALA A 113 -12.50 -7.52 5.04
CA ALA A 113 -13.79 -8.21 4.94
C ALA A 113 -14.62 -7.64 3.77
N GLY A 114 -15.61 -8.41 3.30
CA GLY A 114 -16.56 -7.96 2.30
C GLY A 114 -15.91 -7.31 1.08
N THR A 115 -16.36 -6.10 0.72
CA THR A 115 -15.82 -5.36 -0.43
C THR A 115 -14.33 -5.07 -0.31
N SER A 116 -13.86 -4.69 0.89
CA SER A 116 -12.44 -4.38 1.12
C SER A 116 -11.53 -5.57 0.88
N GLY A 117 -11.90 -6.76 1.38
CA GLY A 117 -11.17 -8.00 1.09
C GLY A 117 -11.19 -8.37 -0.41
N ARG A 118 -12.35 -8.21 -1.07
CA ARG A 118 -12.47 -8.47 -2.52
C ARG A 118 -11.60 -7.54 -3.36
N LEU A 119 -11.47 -6.27 -2.99
CA LEU A 119 -10.60 -5.31 -3.69
C LEU A 119 -9.12 -5.66 -3.49
N GLY A 120 -8.73 -6.13 -2.30
CA GLY A 120 -7.39 -6.67 -2.08
C GLY A 120 -7.09 -7.88 -2.98
N ILE A 121 -8.03 -8.82 -3.07
CA ILE A 121 -7.91 -9.97 -3.99
C ILE A 121 -7.82 -9.53 -5.46
N LEU A 122 -8.63 -8.56 -5.87
CA LEU A 122 -8.61 -8.01 -7.22
C LEU A 122 -7.21 -7.46 -7.57
N ASP A 123 -6.67 -6.54 -6.77
CA ASP A 123 -5.36 -5.92 -7.04
C ASP A 123 -4.23 -6.96 -7.01
N ALA A 124 -4.24 -7.88 -6.04
CA ALA A 124 -3.27 -8.98 -5.97
C ALA A 124 -3.31 -9.87 -7.22
N SER A 125 -4.51 -10.21 -7.71
CA SER A 125 -4.68 -11.08 -8.90
C SER A 125 -4.17 -10.45 -10.20
N GLU A 126 -4.12 -9.12 -10.25
CA GLU A 126 -3.63 -8.37 -11.42
C GLU A 126 -2.10 -8.26 -11.44
N CYS A 127 -1.42 -8.48 -10.31
CA CYS A 127 0.04 -8.34 -10.23
C CYS A 127 0.80 -9.35 -11.12
N PRO A 128 0.52 -10.67 -11.09
CA PRO A 128 1.21 -11.65 -11.93
C PRO A 128 1.11 -11.38 -13.45
N PRO A 129 -0.08 -11.19 -14.06
CA PRO A 129 -0.15 -10.95 -15.50
C PRO A 129 0.44 -9.60 -15.91
N THR A 130 0.35 -8.58 -15.05
CA THR A 130 0.82 -7.21 -15.34
C THR A 130 2.34 -7.08 -15.24
N TYR A 131 2.93 -7.58 -14.15
CA TYR A 131 4.34 -7.35 -13.79
C TYR A 131 5.23 -8.59 -13.92
N GLY A 132 4.65 -9.74 -14.25
CA GLY A 132 5.37 -11.01 -14.39
C GLY A 132 5.93 -11.55 -13.09
N VAL A 133 5.29 -11.23 -11.98
CA VAL A 133 5.68 -11.69 -10.65
C VAL A 133 4.98 -13.00 -10.28
N PRO A 134 5.53 -13.77 -9.33
CA PRO A 134 4.86 -14.94 -8.78
C PRO A 134 3.51 -14.62 -8.14
N PHE A 135 2.59 -15.59 -8.15
CA PHE A 135 1.25 -15.47 -7.53
C PHE A 135 1.28 -15.28 -6.01
N ASP A 136 2.39 -15.62 -5.36
CA ASP A 136 2.60 -15.51 -3.92
C ASP A 136 3.38 -14.25 -3.50
N LEU A 137 3.72 -13.35 -4.45
CA LEU A 137 4.40 -12.09 -4.11
C LEU A 137 3.44 -11.04 -3.54
N VAL A 138 2.22 -10.97 -4.07
CA VAL A 138 1.14 -10.10 -3.59
C VAL A 138 -0.09 -10.96 -3.36
N ILE A 139 -0.59 -11.00 -2.12
CA ILE A 139 -1.62 -11.94 -1.69
C ILE A 139 -2.80 -11.17 -1.09
N GLY A 140 -4.02 -11.45 -1.56
CA GLY A 140 -5.25 -10.91 -0.99
C GLY A 140 -5.94 -11.94 -0.09
N LEU A 141 -6.19 -11.57 1.17
CA LEU A 141 -6.94 -12.36 2.14
C LEU A 141 -8.30 -11.71 2.40
N ILE A 142 -9.31 -12.55 2.59
CA ILE A 142 -10.67 -12.12 2.90
C ILE A 142 -11.22 -12.88 4.09
N ALA A 143 -11.84 -12.16 5.03
CA ALA A 143 -12.58 -12.76 6.13
C ALA A 143 -13.65 -13.72 5.59
N GLY A 144 -13.64 -14.98 6.05
CA GLY A 144 -14.52 -16.06 5.56
C GLY A 144 -13.93 -16.88 4.39
N GLY A 145 -12.70 -16.59 3.97
CA GLY A 145 -11.96 -17.33 2.95
C GLY A 145 -12.58 -17.26 1.55
N ASP A 146 -12.21 -18.19 0.67
CA ASP A 146 -12.62 -18.17 -0.75
C ASP A 146 -14.14 -18.12 -0.97
N SER A 147 -14.91 -18.70 -0.05
CA SER A 147 -16.38 -18.64 -0.10
C SER A 147 -16.90 -17.19 -0.05
N ALA A 148 -16.19 -16.31 0.65
CA ALA A 148 -16.51 -14.91 0.83
C ALA A 148 -16.33 -14.06 -0.44
N ILE A 149 -15.59 -14.58 -1.43
CA ILE A 149 -15.34 -13.89 -2.70
C ILE A 149 -16.66 -13.64 -3.44
N ARG A 150 -17.53 -14.65 -3.51
CA ARG A 150 -18.79 -14.59 -4.28
C ARG A 150 -20.04 -14.41 -3.42
N ARG A 151 -19.98 -14.79 -2.14
CA ARG A 151 -21.12 -14.72 -1.21
C ARG A 151 -20.67 -14.04 0.07
N ALA A 152 -21.52 -13.22 0.68
CA ALA A 152 -21.18 -12.71 2.01
C ALA A 152 -21.21 -13.87 3.02
N VAL A 153 -20.24 -13.89 3.93
CA VAL A 153 -20.20 -14.82 5.06
C VAL A 153 -20.52 -14.01 6.30
N GLU A 154 -21.64 -14.30 6.94
CA GLU A 154 -22.08 -13.59 8.14
C GLU A 154 -21.06 -13.75 9.28
N ASN A 155 -20.83 -12.66 10.03
CA ASN A 155 -19.96 -12.58 11.22
C ASN A 155 -18.48 -12.95 11.01
N ALA A 156 -18.04 -13.23 9.77
CA ALA A 156 -16.62 -13.51 9.51
C ALA A 156 -15.71 -12.31 9.83
N GLU A 157 -16.26 -11.10 9.73
CA GLU A 157 -15.53 -9.86 9.98
C GLU A 157 -15.33 -9.54 11.47
N ASP A 158 -16.09 -10.21 12.35
CA ASP A 158 -16.11 -9.96 13.80
C ASP A 158 -15.11 -10.83 14.60
N ASP A 159 -14.44 -11.80 13.97
CA ASP A 159 -13.43 -12.63 14.63
C ASP A 159 -12.06 -11.93 14.66
N GLU A 160 -11.67 -11.36 15.80
CA GLU A 160 -10.36 -10.71 16.02
C GLU A 160 -9.15 -11.65 15.81
N THR A 161 -9.34 -12.95 15.90
CA THR A 161 -8.24 -13.94 15.87
C THR A 161 -8.05 -14.58 14.52
N GLN A 162 -9.10 -14.64 13.69
CA GLN A 162 -9.06 -15.37 12.42
C GLN A 162 -8.06 -14.77 11.43
N GLY A 163 -7.97 -13.44 11.32
CA GLY A 163 -7.04 -12.81 10.38
C GLY A 163 -5.57 -13.15 10.66
N TRP A 164 -5.19 -13.31 11.93
CA TRP A 164 -3.85 -13.79 12.28
C TRP A 164 -3.66 -15.26 11.88
N ARG A 165 -4.65 -16.13 12.12
CA ARG A 165 -4.58 -17.54 11.69
C ARG A 165 -4.44 -17.67 10.18
N ASP A 166 -5.13 -16.82 9.41
CA ASP A 166 -5.05 -16.81 7.95
C ASP A 166 -3.62 -16.45 7.49
N LEU A 167 -3.01 -15.41 8.07
CA LEU A 167 -1.62 -15.04 7.77
C LEU A 167 -0.63 -16.17 8.14
N GLN A 168 -0.86 -16.88 9.24
CA GLN A 168 -0.01 -18.00 9.67
C GLN A 168 0.00 -19.16 8.66
N GLN A 169 -1.08 -19.37 7.90
CA GLN A 169 -1.12 -20.40 6.85
C GLN A 169 -0.11 -20.12 5.72
N PHE A 170 0.30 -18.86 5.55
CA PHE A 170 1.31 -18.44 4.58
C PHE A 170 2.71 -18.35 5.18
N SER A 171 2.91 -18.85 6.41
CA SER A 171 4.19 -18.75 7.13
C SER A 171 4.71 -17.31 7.17
N ILE A 172 3.84 -16.36 7.53
CA ILE A 172 4.19 -14.94 7.57
C ILE A 172 5.39 -14.66 8.47
N SER A 173 6.25 -13.73 8.06
CA SER A 173 7.49 -13.38 8.74
C SER A 173 7.72 -11.87 8.80
N GLU A 174 8.72 -11.44 9.57
CA GLU A 174 9.16 -10.03 9.67
C GLU A 174 9.63 -9.41 8.34
N LYS A 175 9.86 -10.23 7.29
CA LYS A 175 10.15 -9.75 5.94
C LYS A 175 8.90 -9.29 5.20
N ASP A 176 7.74 -9.83 5.57
CA ASP A 176 6.49 -9.54 4.90
C ASP A 176 5.91 -8.18 5.34
N VAL A 177 4.97 -7.68 4.55
CA VAL A 177 4.22 -6.44 4.80
C VAL A 177 2.74 -6.75 4.76
N VAL A 178 1.96 -6.20 5.69
CA VAL A 178 0.51 -6.41 5.76
C VAL A 178 -0.24 -5.09 5.71
N ILE A 179 -1.23 -4.98 4.82
CA ILE A 179 -2.17 -3.86 4.77
C ILE A 179 -3.56 -4.35 5.18
N GLY A 180 -4.08 -3.75 6.24
CA GLY A 180 -5.47 -3.94 6.65
C GLY A 180 -6.41 -2.95 5.98
N ILE A 181 -7.48 -3.43 5.37
CA ILE A 181 -8.42 -2.61 4.59
C ILE A 181 -9.80 -2.67 5.25
N ALA A 182 -10.28 -1.53 5.76
CA ALA A 182 -11.60 -1.42 6.38
C ALA A 182 -12.16 -0.01 6.19
N ALA A 183 -13.19 0.13 5.33
CA ALA A 183 -13.82 1.43 5.07
C ALA A 183 -14.33 2.09 6.36
N SER A 184 -15.08 1.33 7.17
CA SER A 184 -15.59 1.78 8.48
C SER A 184 -14.47 2.06 9.49
N GLY A 185 -13.30 1.46 9.29
CA GLY A 185 -12.14 1.54 10.17
C GLY A 185 -12.28 0.77 11.49
N THR A 186 -13.32 -0.06 11.63
CA THR A 186 -13.65 -0.75 12.90
C THR A 186 -13.65 -2.28 12.83
N THR A 187 -13.32 -2.87 11.68
CA THR A 187 -13.44 -4.32 11.44
C THR A 187 -12.51 -5.16 12.33
N PRO A 188 -13.06 -5.97 13.27
CA PRO A 188 -12.27 -6.75 14.23
C PRO A 188 -11.25 -7.71 13.59
N TYR A 189 -11.64 -8.43 12.52
CA TYR A 189 -10.75 -9.32 11.75
C TYR A 189 -9.44 -8.65 11.32
N VAL A 190 -9.55 -7.40 10.88
CA VAL A 190 -8.40 -6.61 10.40
C VAL A 190 -7.58 -6.09 11.59
N ILE A 191 -8.26 -5.49 12.57
CA ILE A 191 -7.63 -4.89 13.75
C ILE A 191 -6.80 -5.92 14.53
N GLY A 192 -7.37 -7.11 14.79
CA GLY A 192 -6.70 -8.16 15.54
C GLY A 192 -5.48 -8.72 14.81
N ALA A 193 -5.56 -8.86 13.48
CA ALA A 193 -4.42 -9.27 12.67
C ALA A 193 -3.29 -8.23 12.64
N LEU A 194 -3.60 -6.95 12.40
CA LEU A 194 -2.57 -5.90 12.40
C LEU A 194 -1.88 -5.77 13.77
N ARG A 195 -2.65 -5.88 14.86
CA ARG A 195 -2.10 -5.91 16.22
C ARG A 195 -1.09 -7.05 16.38
N LYS A 196 -1.44 -8.26 15.93
CA LYS A 196 -0.54 -9.42 15.97
C LYS A 196 0.68 -9.25 15.07
N CYS A 197 0.53 -8.67 13.88
CA CYS A 197 1.67 -8.34 13.01
C CYS A 197 2.69 -7.45 13.72
N ARG A 198 2.22 -6.35 14.35
CA ARG A 198 3.11 -5.43 15.09
C ARG A 198 3.77 -6.09 16.30
N GLU A 199 3.04 -6.91 17.06
CA GLU A 199 3.61 -7.71 18.15
C GLU A 199 4.75 -8.64 17.67
N ASN A 200 4.75 -9.04 16.40
CA ASN A 200 5.75 -9.92 15.78
C ASN A 200 6.74 -9.17 14.86
N GLY A 201 6.80 -7.83 14.92
CA GLY A 201 7.75 -7.04 14.13
C GLY A 201 7.48 -7.01 12.61
N ILE A 202 6.28 -7.38 12.18
CA ILE A 202 5.85 -7.33 10.78
C ILE A 202 5.36 -5.92 10.47
N LEU A 203 5.82 -5.34 9.36
CA LEU A 203 5.46 -3.97 8.97
C LEU A 203 3.98 -3.90 8.58
N THR A 204 3.27 -2.93 9.14
CA THR A 204 1.82 -2.79 8.91
C THR A 204 1.42 -1.46 8.29
N GLY A 205 0.53 -1.51 7.31
CA GLY A 205 -0.24 -0.38 6.81
C GLY A 205 -1.74 -0.57 7.05
N SER A 206 -2.52 0.49 6.96
CA SER A 206 -3.98 0.39 6.95
C SER A 206 -4.62 1.39 6.00
N ILE A 207 -5.76 1.02 5.42
CA ILE A 207 -6.58 1.88 4.57
C ILE A 207 -7.98 1.99 5.20
N SER A 208 -8.37 3.21 5.57
CA SER A 208 -9.70 3.53 6.10
C SER A 208 -10.29 4.78 5.47
N CYS A 209 -11.61 4.93 5.52
CA CYS A 209 -12.32 6.12 5.04
C CYS A 209 -12.87 7.00 6.17
N ASN A 210 -12.56 6.66 7.42
CA ASN A 210 -12.89 7.46 8.59
C ASN A 210 -11.61 7.98 9.27
N PRO A 211 -11.57 9.25 9.69
CA PRO A 211 -10.40 9.82 10.33
C PRO A 211 -10.22 9.31 11.76
N GLY A 212 -8.98 9.05 12.16
CA GLY A 212 -8.63 8.56 13.50
C GLY A 212 -9.25 7.20 13.81
N SER A 213 -9.26 6.30 12.83
CA SER A 213 -9.96 5.03 12.97
C SER A 213 -9.23 4.00 13.84
N PRO A 214 -9.94 3.08 14.51
CA PRO A 214 -9.30 2.01 15.26
C PRO A 214 -8.32 1.15 14.45
N VAL A 215 -8.59 0.91 13.16
CA VAL A 215 -7.62 0.22 12.28
C VAL A 215 -6.38 1.06 12.00
N SER A 216 -6.52 2.39 11.88
CA SER A 216 -5.40 3.34 11.75
C SER A 216 -4.49 3.30 12.97
N ASP A 217 -5.07 3.32 14.17
CA ASP A 217 -4.32 3.26 15.44
C ASP A 217 -3.53 1.95 15.61
N THR A 218 -3.94 0.88 14.91
CA THR A 218 -3.27 -0.43 14.93
C THR A 218 -2.22 -0.64 13.86
N ALA A 219 -1.97 0.32 12.96
CA ALA A 219 -0.97 0.21 11.90
C ALA A 219 0.26 1.11 12.15
N ASP A 220 1.40 0.76 11.56
CA ASP A 220 2.60 1.63 11.55
C ASP A 220 2.44 2.77 10.53
N PHE A 221 1.78 2.49 9.40
CA PHE A 221 1.50 3.44 8.32
C PHE A 221 -0.01 3.55 8.04
N PRO A 222 -0.74 4.42 8.78
CA PRO A 222 -2.15 4.66 8.52
C PRO A 222 -2.35 5.52 7.25
N MET A 223 -3.22 5.06 6.34
CA MET A 223 -3.63 5.77 5.13
C MET A 223 -5.14 6.03 5.17
N GLU A 224 -5.52 7.22 5.63
CA GLU A 224 -6.94 7.62 5.78
C GLU A 224 -7.41 8.42 4.56
N VAL A 225 -8.40 7.89 3.84
CA VAL A 225 -8.97 8.49 2.62
C VAL A 225 -10.42 8.90 2.89
N VAL A 226 -10.60 10.10 3.44
CA VAL A 226 -11.92 10.57 3.91
C VAL A 226 -12.79 11.04 2.75
N VAL A 227 -13.67 10.14 2.26
CA VAL A 227 -14.57 10.40 1.11
C VAL A 227 -15.92 11.03 1.49
N GLY A 228 -16.20 11.20 2.77
CA GLY A 228 -17.48 11.70 3.28
C GLY A 228 -18.60 10.64 3.32
N PRO A 229 -19.84 11.06 3.63
CA PRO A 229 -21.02 10.17 3.65
C PRO A 229 -21.30 9.57 2.27
N GLU A 230 -21.77 8.33 2.21
CA GLU A 230 -22.07 7.64 0.94
C GLU A 230 -23.39 8.12 0.31
N PHE A 231 -23.54 7.95 -1.03
CA PHE A 231 -24.79 8.29 -1.73
C PHE A 231 -26.01 7.55 -1.15
N VAL A 232 -25.84 6.23 -0.93
CA VAL A 232 -26.72 5.44 -0.06
C VAL A 232 -26.03 5.30 1.29
N THR A 233 -26.63 5.85 2.35
CA THR A 233 -26.09 5.84 3.71
C THR A 233 -25.52 4.46 4.10
N GLY A 234 -24.24 4.42 4.47
CA GLY A 234 -23.54 3.20 4.89
C GLY A 234 -23.13 2.23 3.77
N SER A 235 -23.49 2.48 2.51
CA SER A 235 -23.09 1.65 1.36
C SER A 235 -21.64 1.92 0.93
N THR A 236 -20.68 1.59 1.79
CA THR A 236 -19.23 1.82 1.61
C THR A 236 -18.62 1.10 0.41
N ARG A 237 -19.34 0.18 -0.24
CA ARG A 237 -18.92 -0.39 -1.53
C ARG A 237 -18.84 0.64 -2.67
N MET A 238 -19.36 1.85 -2.46
CA MET A 238 -19.39 2.96 -3.42
C MET A 238 -18.10 3.78 -3.32
N LYS A 239 -18.13 5.01 -2.79
CA LYS A 239 -16.95 5.89 -2.80
C LYS A 239 -15.79 5.31 -2.03
N SER A 240 -16.04 4.73 -0.86
CA SER A 240 -14.98 4.14 -0.03
C SER A 240 -14.30 2.96 -0.75
N GLY A 241 -15.07 2.11 -1.43
CA GLY A 241 -14.54 1.05 -2.29
C GLY A 241 -13.74 1.58 -3.47
N THR A 242 -14.22 2.63 -4.15
CA THR A 242 -13.48 3.29 -5.23
C THR A 242 -12.14 3.86 -4.72
N ALA A 243 -12.15 4.56 -3.58
CA ALA A 243 -10.95 5.08 -2.95
C ALA A 243 -9.95 3.97 -2.64
N GLN A 244 -10.41 2.88 -2.02
CA GLN A 244 -9.58 1.70 -1.73
C GLN A 244 -8.94 1.14 -2.99
N LYS A 245 -9.70 0.98 -4.08
CA LYS A 245 -9.16 0.51 -5.36
C LYS A 245 -8.03 1.42 -5.87
N LEU A 246 -8.26 2.74 -5.86
CA LEU A 246 -7.25 3.70 -6.34
C LEU A 246 -5.97 3.63 -5.49
N VAL A 247 -6.09 3.57 -4.17
CA VAL A 247 -4.93 3.44 -3.28
C VAL A 247 -4.19 2.12 -3.50
N LEU A 248 -4.91 0.99 -3.60
CA LEU A 248 -4.29 -0.32 -3.87
C LEU A 248 -3.52 -0.30 -5.19
N ASN A 249 -4.11 0.25 -6.25
CA ASN A 249 -3.43 0.37 -7.54
C ASN A 249 -2.20 1.27 -7.46
N MET A 250 -2.23 2.36 -6.70
CA MET A 250 -1.04 3.19 -6.46
C MET A 250 0.05 2.39 -5.75
N ILE A 251 -0.30 1.66 -4.69
CA ILE A 251 0.65 0.87 -3.90
C ILE A 251 1.29 -0.23 -4.75
N SER A 252 0.50 -1.11 -5.37
CA SER A 252 1.03 -2.23 -6.15
C SER A 252 1.86 -1.73 -7.34
N THR A 253 1.38 -0.72 -8.07
CA THR A 253 2.10 -0.16 -9.21
C THR A 253 3.42 0.49 -8.78
N SER A 254 3.42 1.32 -7.74
CA SER A 254 4.64 1.96 -7.26
C SER A 254 5.65 0.95 -6.75
N LEU A 255 5.22 -0.07 -5.99
CA LEU A 255 6.12 -1.14 -5.54
C LEU A 255 6.73 -1.91 -6.72
N MET A 256 5.95 -2.23 -7.74
CA MET A 256 6.43 -2.96 -8.91
C MET A 256 7.39 -2.11 -9.77
N ILE A 257 7.19 -0.79 -9.83
CA ILE A 257 8.16 0.14 -10.42
C ILE A 257 9.47 0.13 -9.63
N GLN A 258 9.42 0.23 -8.29
CA GLN A 258 10.61 0.19 -7.43
C GLN A 258 11.37 -1.16 -7.56
N LEU A 259 10.66 -2.25 -7.81
CA LEU A 259 11.22 -3.57 -8.08
C LEU A 259 11.74 -3.75 -9.52
N GLY A 260 11.75 -2.69 -10.34
CA GLY A 260 12.27 -2.71 -11.71
C GLY A 260 11.41 -3.49 -12.70
N ARG A 261 10.10 -3.63 -12.42
CA ARG A 261 9.17 -4.39 -13.29
C ARG A 261 8.64 -3.59 -14.48
N VAL A 262 8.78 -2.27 -14.43
CA VAL A 262 8.36 -1.30 -15.44
C VAL A 262 9.59 -0.51 -15.90
N GLU A 263 9.70 -0.25 -17.20
CA GLU A 263 10.73 0.65 -17.77
C GLU A 263 10.02 1.76 -18.55
N ASP A 264 10.37 3.01 -18.27
CA ASP A 264 9.64 4.20 -18.74
C ASP A 264 8.13 4.07 -18.37
N ASN A 265 7.25 3.87 -19.36
CA ASN A 265 5.83 3.65 -19.17
C ASN A 265 5.36 2.27 -19.66
N LYS A 266 6.29 1.30 -19.82
CA LYS A 266 6.03 -0.01 -20.45
C LYS A 266 6.20 -1.17 -19.47
N MET A 267 5.28 -2.12 -19.54
CA MET A 267 5.32 -3.39 -18.79
C MET A 267 6.25 -4.39 -19.49
N VAL A 268 7.54 -4.34 -19.18
CA VAL A 268 8.57 -5.14 -19.89
C VAL A 268 8.67 -6.60 -19.43
N ASN A 269 8.02 -6.94 -18.32
CA ASN A 269 8.01 -8.29 -17.73
C ASN A 269 6.64 -8.99 -17.80
N MET A 270 5.67 -8.44 -18.53
CA MET A 270 4.31 -8.97 -18.65
C MET A 270 4.29 -10.46 -19.07
N GLN A 271 3.43 -11.27 -18.44
CA GLN A 271 3.26 -12.68 -18.84
C GLN A 271 2.38 -12.83 -20.08
N LEU A 272 2.78 -13.76 -20.95
CA LEU A 272 2.13 -14.03 -22.23
C LEU A 272 0.99 -15.06 -22.06
N THR A 273 -0.06 -14.70 -21.30
CA THR A 273 -1.13 -15.66 -20.93
C THR A 273 -2.32 -15.68 -21.89
N ASN A 274 -2.42 -14.73 -22.82
CA ASN A 274 -3.46 -14.69 -23.84
C ASN A 274 -2.98 -13.94 -25.10
N ASP A 275 -3.70 -14.11 -26.21
CA ASP A 275 -3.35 -13.55 -27.52
C ASP A 275 -3.17 -12.03 -27.51
N LYS A 276 -3.97 -11.31 -26.71
CA LYS A 276 -3.84 -9.84 -26.57
C LYS A 276 -2.53 -9.45 -25.87
N LEU A 277 -2.12 -10.19 -24.85
CA LEU A 277 -0.85 -9.95 -24.16
C LEU A 277 0.33 -10.37 -25.04
N VAL A 278 0.19 -11.44 -25.83
CA VAL A 278 1.17 -11.82 -26.85
C VAL A 278 1.34 -10.71 -27.87
N ASP A 279 0.27 -10.28 -28.55
CA ASP A 279 0.32 -9.21 -29.57
C ASP A 279 0.93 -7.91 -29.02
N ARG A 280 0.56 -7.52 -27.81
CA ARG A 280 1.14 -6.36 -27.13
C ARG A 280 2.64 -6.55 -26.89
N GLY A 281 3.07 -7.72 -26.42
CA GLY A 281 4.48 -8.03 -26.23
C GLY A 281 5.27 -8.01 -27.54
N VAL A 282 4.69 -8.53 -28.63
CA VAL A 282 5.33 -8.55 -29.96
C VAL A 282 5.54 -7.14 -30.45
N LYS A 283 4.50 -6.29 -30.37
CA LYS A 283 4.59 -4.87 -30.75
C LYS A 283 5.65 -4.12 -29.96
N MET A 284 5.75 -4.36 -28.64
CA MET A 284 6.81 -3.74 -27.82
C MET A 284 8.21 -4.22 -28.23
N LEU A 285 8.38 -5.51 -28.52
CA LEU A 285 9.67 -6.04 -28.94
C LEU A 285 10.08 -5.50 -30.32
N MET A 286 9.14 -5.43 -31.27
CA MET A 286 9.36 -4.82 -32.59
C MET A 286 9.81 -3.37 -32.47
N GLU A 287 9.13 -2.57 -31.65
CA GLU A 287 9.47 -1.16 -31.42
C GLU A 287 10.87 -1.01 -30.81
N ARG A 288 11.18 -1.78 -29.76
CA ARG A 288 12.45 -1.62 -29.02
C ARG A 288 13.66 -2.24 -29.71
N ALA A 289 13.50 -3.37 -30.41
CA ALA A 289 14.56 -4.05 -31.14
C ALA A 289 14.62 -3.63 -32.62
N GLN A 290 13.75 -2.72 -33.07
CA GLN A 290 13.63 -2.28 -34.46
C GLN A 290 13.42 -3.47 -35.43
N ILE A 291 12.62 -4.46 -35.01
CA ILE A 291 12.26 -5.63 -35.82
C ILE A 291 10.99 -5.30 -36.61
N SER A 292 11.06 -5.34 -37.93
CA SER A 292 9.90 -5.11 -38.81
C SER A 292 9.02 -6.35 -39.02
N ASP A 293 9.57 -7.55 -38.79
CA ASP A 293 8.87 -8.83 -38.95
C ASP A 293 8.17 -9.26 -37.66
N TYR A 294 6.83 -9.29 -37.71
CA TYR A 294 5.99 -9.67 -36.59
C TYR A 294 6.20 -11.13 -36.16
N GLU A 295 6.31 -12.08 -37.10
CA GLU A 295 6.43 -13.50 -36.76
C GLU A 295 7.80 -13.79 -36.15
N LYS A 296 8.86 -13.12 -36.64
CA LYS A 296 10.19 -13.19 -36.01
C LYS A 296 10.17 -12.65 -34.58
N ALA A 297 9.57 -11.48 -34.36
CA ALA A 297 9.44 -10.91 -33.02
C ALA A 297 8.58 -11.79 -32.10
N LYS A 298 7.51 -12.39 -32.62
CA LYS A 298 6.67 -13.34 -31.89
C LYS A 298 7.44 -14.59 -31.48
N GLN A 299 8.24 -15.16 -32.37
CA GLN A 299 9.06 -16.33 -32.05
C GLN A 299 10.05 -16.03 -30.92
N LEU A 300 10.81 -14.92 -31.01
CA LEU A 300 11.75 -14.49 -29.97
C LEU A 300 11.05 -14.24 -28.63
N LEU A 301 9.88 -13.60 -28.67
CA LEU A 301 9.11 -13.32 -27.48
C LEU A 301 8.62 -14.60 -26.78
N VAL A 302 8.10 -15.57 -27.54
CA VAL A 302 7.64 -16.86 -27.01
C VAL A 302 8.82 -17.68 -26.48
N GLU A 303 9.95 -17.68 -27.18
CA GLU A 303 11.16 -18.39 -26.78
C GLU A 303 11.71 -17.88 -25.43
N HIS A 304 11.75 -16.56 -25.23
CA HIS A 304 12.32 -15.96 -24.03
C HIS A 304 11.29 -15.62 -22.94
N GLY A 305 9.99 -15.75 -23.24
CA GLY A 305 8.86 -15.61 -22.32
C GLY A 305 8.53 -14.19 -21.84
N SER A 306 9.36 -13.19 -22.15
CA SER A 306 9.11 -11.77 -21.84
C SER A 306 9.90 -10.85 -22.77
N VAL A 307 9.41 -9.61 -22.93
CA VAL A 307 10.08 -8.59 -23.77
C VAL A 307 11.50 -8.30 -23.27
N LYS A 308 11.68 -8.17 -21.95
CA LYS A 308 13.00 -7.90 -21.35
C LYS A 308 14.01 -9.01 -21.64
N LYS A 309 13.63 -10.29 -21.45
CA LYS A 309 14.52 -11.43 -21.74
C LYS A 309 14.84 -11.53 -23.24
N ALA A 310 13.86 -11.28 -24.11
CA ALA A 310 14.08 -11.28 -25.56
C ALA A 310 15.05 -10.16 -25.98
N LEU A 311 14.92 -8.94 -25.44
CA LEU A 311 15.85 -7.83 -25.71
C LEU A 311 17.27 -8.14 -25.26
N LEU A 312 17.44 -8.77 -24.09
CA LEU A 312 18.76 -9.19 -23.60
C LEU A 312 19.40 -10.23 -24.54
N ALA A 313 18.61 -11.16 -25.07
CA ALA A 313 19.10 -12.18 -26.00
C ALA A 313 19.51 -11.60 -27.37
N ILE A 314 18.84 -10.53 -27.83
CA ILE A 314 19.18 -9.84 -29.10
C ILE A 314 20.40 -8.93 -28.95
N GLY A 315 20.56 -8.30 -27.78
CA GLY A 315 21.65 -7.38 -27.47
C GLY A 315 22.93 -8.04 -26.93
N SER A 316 22.99 -9.37 -26.90
CA SER A 316 24.17 -10.19 -26.56
C SER A 316 24.82 -10.72 -27.84
#